data_AF-A0A7I8EUD3-F1
#
_entry.id   AF-A0A7I8EUD3-F1
#
_cell.length_a   1.000
_cell.length_b   1.000
_cell.length_c   1.000
_cell.angle_alpha   90.00
_cell.angle_beta   90.00
_cell.angle_gamma   90.00
#
_symmetry.space_group_name_H-M   'P 1'
#
loop_
_entity.id
_entity.type
_entity.pdbx_description
1 polymer ?
#
loop_
_entity_poly.entity_id
_entity_poly.type
_entity_poly.pdbx_seq_one_letter_code
_entity_poly.pdbx_strand_id
1 'polypeptide(L)' 'METITRRNNQPALSELGEQMLAQYEQRLRVEEDLAHATIRNYLSDLRHFAAWCEFVWKYGRET' A
#
# COMPACT_ATOMS: atom_id res chain seq x y z
N MET A 1 6.34 -7.79 -30.44
CA MET A 1 6.64 -6.93 -29.28
C MET A 1 5.90 -7.51 -28.10
N GLU A 2 6.60 -8.22 -27.22
CA GLU A 2 5.99 -8.79 -26.01
C GLU A 2 5.88 -7.67 -24.97
N THR A 3 4.65 -7.30 -24.62
CA THR A 3 4.38 -6.38 -23.51
C THR A 3 4.71 -7.11 -22.22
N ILE A 4 5.82 -6.74 -21.57
CA ILE A 4 6.14 -7.20 -20.22
C ILE A 4 5.08 -6.63 -19.28
N THR A 5 4.03 -7.40 -19.04
CA THR A 5 3.04 -7.10 -18.00
C THR A 5 3.71 -7.32 -16.66
N ARG A 6 4.19 -6.23 -16.02
CA ARG A 6 4.62 -6.29 -14.62
C ARG A 6 3.44 -6.79 -13.80
N ARG A 7 3.54 -7.99 -13.23
CA ARG A 7 2.56 -8.46 -12.25
C ARG A 7 2.58 -7.47 -11.10
N ASN A 8 1.44 -6.85 -10.83
CA ASN A 8 1.28 -5.99 -9.68
C ASN A 8 1.23 -6.89 -8.44
N ASN A 9 2.40 -7.21 -7.87
CA ASN A 9 2.54 -8.12 -6.72
C ASN A 9 2.18 -7.45 -5.39
N GLN A 10 1.31 -6.43 -5.44
CA GLN A 10 0.93 -5.68 -4.27
C GLN A 10 -0.02 -6.53 -3.41
N PRO A 11 0.29 -6.72 -2.12
CA PRO A 11 -0.56 -7.52 -1.26
C PRO A 11 -1.89 -6.80 -1.02
N ALA A 12 -2.98 -7.57 -0.96
CA ALA A 12 -4.30 -7.03 -0.66
C ALA A 12 -4.37 -6.61 0.82
N LEU A 13 -5.07 -5.50 1.08
CA LEU A 13 -5.38 -5.03 2.43
C LEU A 13 -6.87 -5.24 2.75
N SER A 14 -7.21 -5.11 4.04
CA SER A 14 -8.59 -4.95 4.47
C SER A 14 -9.24 -3.71 3.86
N GLU A 15 -10.57 -3.65 3.88
CA GLU A 15 -11.32 -2.48 3.41
C GLU A 15 -10.88 -1.19 4.14
N LEU A 16 -10.66 -1.28 5.45
CA LEU A 16 -10.15 -0.16 6.25
C LEU A 16 -8.72 0.21 5.82
N GLY A 17 -7.86 -0.78 5.58
CA GLY A 17 -6.49 -0.55 5.09
C GLY A 17 -6.47 0.19 3.75
N GLU A 18 -7.31 -0.21 2.79
CA GLU A 18 -7.42 0.48 1.50
C GLU A 18 -7.96 1.92 1.66
N GLN A 19 -8.95 2.14 2.52
CA GLN A 19 -9.46 3.48 2.81
C GLN A 19 -8.40 4.39 3.44
N MET A 20 -7.55 3.85 4.32
CA MET A 20 -6.48 4.60 4.97
C MET A 20 -5.35 4.93 4.00
N LEU A 21 -4.96 4.01 3.11
CA LEU A 21 -3.99 4.32 2.05
C LEU A 21 -4.52 5.37 1.08
N ALA A 22 -5.79 5.31 0.70
CA ALA A 22 -6.40 6.31 -0.18
C ALA A 22 -6.40 7.71 0.47
N GLN A 23 -6.72 7.80 1.76
CA GLN A 23 -6.64 9.07 2.50
C GLN A 23 -5.20 9.58 2.57
N TYR A 24 -4.24 8.71 2.87
CA TYR A 24 -2.82 9.09 2.93
C TYR A 24 -2.31 9.59 1.57
N GLU A 25 -2.68 8.92 0.47
CA GLU A 25 -2.37 9.37 -0.89
C GLU A 25 -2.91 10.79 -1.15
N GLN A 26 -4.17 11.06 -0.79
CA GLN A 26 -4.74 12.39 -0.98
C GLN A 26 -3.98 13.45 -0.19
N ARG A 27 -3.61 13.17 1.06
CA ARG A 27 -2.81 14.10 1.88
C ARG A 27 -1.44 14.37 1.25
N LEU A 28 -0.73 13.35 0.78
CA LEU A 28 0.56 13.52 0.12
C LEU A 28 0.47 14.35 -1.17
N ARG A 29 -0.62 14.23 -1.92
CA ARG A 29 -0.85 15.00 -3.15
C ARG A 29 -1.21 16.46 -2.87
N VAL A 30 -2.01 16.71 -1.83
CA VAL A 30 -2.61 18.04 -1.58
C VAL A 30 -1.76 18.88 -0.63
N GLU A 31 -1.18 18.27 0.42
CA GLU A 31 -0.50 19.00 1.49
C GLU A 31 1.02 19.13 1.24
N GLU A 32 1.64 18.17 0.55
CA GLU A 32 3.11 18.07 0.46
C GLU A 32 3.66 18.22 -0.98
N ASP A 33 2.80 18.37 -1.99
CA ASP A 33 3.12 18.48 -3.44
C ASP A 33 4.24 17.52 -3.91
N LEU A 34 4.21 16.28 -3.39
CA LEU A 34 5.24 15.31 -3.70
C LEU A 34 5.13 14.81 -5.13
N ALA A 35 6.29 14.56 -5.76
CA ALA A 35 6.33 13.93 -7.07
C ALA A 35 5.59 12.59 -7.06
N HIS A 36 4.82 12.32 -8.11
CA HIS A 36 4.00 11.10 -8.24
C HIS A 36 4.81 9.80 -8.04
N ALA A 37 6.09 9.79 -8.45
CA ALA A 37 6.99 8.66 -8.22
C ALA A 37 7.28 8.42 -6.73
N THR A 38 7.46 9.48 -5.95
CA THR A 38 7.68 9.44 -4.50
C THR A 38 6.43 8.94 -3.78
N ILE A 39 5.25 9.46 -4.14
CA ILE A 39 3.96 9.03 -3.58
C ILE A 39 3.77 7.53 -3.82
N ARG A 40 4.00 7.06 -5.04
CA ARG A 40 3.88 5.63 -5.37
C ARG A 40 4.83 4.76 -4.55
N ASN A 41 6.07 5.22 -4.31
CA ASN A 41 7.03 4.47 -3.49
C ASN A 41 6.54 4.37 -2.04
N TYR A 42 6.10 5.48 -1.44
CA TYR A 42 5.55 5.48 -0.08
C TYR A 42 4.31 4.62 0.07
N LEU A 43 3.36 4.71 -0.88
CA LEU A 43 2.16 3.87 -0.85
C LEU A 43 2.50 2.39 -1.01
N SER A 44 3.52 2.05 -1.81
CA SER A 44 3.99 0.67 -1.96
C SER A 44 4.58 0.16 -0.65
N ASP A 45 5.48 0.89 -0.03
CA ASP A 45 6.13 0.48 1.22
C ASP A 45 5.10 0.34 2.35
N LEU A 46 4.19 1.30 2.46
CA LEU A 46 3.13 1.27 3.47
C LEU A 46 2.14 0.12 3.24
N ARG A 47 1.79 -0.19 1.98
CA ARG A 47 0.93 -1.34 1.66
C ARG A 47 1.58 -2.65 2.10
N HIS A 48 2.86 -2.86 1.81
CA HIS A 48 3.55 -4.09 2.24
C HIS A 48 3.61 -4.19 3.77
N PHE A 49 3.92 -3.09 4.45
CA PHE A 49 3.94 -3.05 5.91
C PHE A 49 2.55 -3.32 6.51
N ALA A 50 1.51 -2.66 6.01
CA ALA A 50 0.14 -2.83 6.48
C ALA A 50 -0.38 -4.26 6.22
N ALA A 51 -0.05 -4.85 5.07
CA ALA A 51 -0.45 -6.22 4.77
C ALA A 51 0.26 -7.24 5.66
N TRP A 52 1.55 -7.03 5.95
CA TRP A 52 2.28 -7.84 6.92
C TRP A 52 1.66 -7.71 8.31
N CYS A 53 1.36 -6.49 8.74
CA CYS A 53 0.64 -6.20 9.97
C CYS A 53 -0.69 -6.95 10.04
N GLU A 54 -1.59 -6.78 9.08
CA GLU A 54 -2.89 -7.46 9.05
C GLU A 54 -2.75 -8.98 9.04
N PHE A 55 -1.76 -9.51 8.31
CA PHE A 55 -1.43 -10.93 8.33
C PHE A 55 -1.01 -11.38 9.73
N VAL A 56 -0.09 -10.67 10.37
CA VAL A 56 0.35 -10.95 11.75
C VAL A 56 -0.81 -10.80 12.74
N TRP A 57 -1.70 -9.83 12.61
CA TRP A 57 -2.85 -9.70 13.52
C TRP A 57 -3.91 -10.79 13.30
N LYS A 58 -4.12 -11.22 12.07
CA LYS A 58 -5.12 -12.23 11.71
C LYS A 58 -4.65 -13.66 12.00
N TYR A 59 -3.37 -13.94 11.81
CA TYR A 59 -2.79 -15.28 11.94
C TYR A 59 -1.82 -15.41 13.12
N GLY A 60 -1.34 -14.29 13.66
CA GLY A 60 -0.55 -14.22 14.89
C GLY A 60 -1.42 -14.05 16.13
N ARG A 61 -2.15 -15.11 16.44
CA ARG A 61 -2.28 -15.60 17.81
C ARG A 61 -1.98 -17.10 17.79
N GLU A 62 -0.73 -17.45 17.53
CA GLU A 62 -0.21 -18.74 18.00
C GLU A 62 0.27 -18.52 19.43
N THR A 63 -0.59 -18.96 20.36
CA THR A 63 -0.38 -19.33 21.78
C THR A 63 0.68 -18.62 22.60
#